data_AF-A0A810Q9K3-F1
#
_entry.id   AF-A0A810Q9K3-F1
#
_cell.length_a   1.000
_cell.length_b   1.000
_cell.length_c   1.000
_cell.angle_alpha   90.00
_cell.angle_beta   90.00
_cell.angle_gamma   90.00
#
_symmetry.space_group_name_H-M   'P 1'
#
loop_
_entity.id
_entity.type
_entity.pdbx_description
1 polymer ?
#
loop_
_entity_poly.entity_id
_entity_poly.type
_entity_poly.pdbx_seq_one_letter_code
_entity_poly.pdbx_strand_id
1 'polypeptide(L)'
;MIGMLLWKPPGKREKAVQVRERSILHTRFFCAEITRGPKTPEVALRRRVASAVKRLRRQNITQVVLPEDFPYLDQLTKGGLRPVSTLPLRRAIAADWVRWSLLERGIPTAGARVAVCAASLTGEVVRTVTELVLRHRYVLLDLPYGGEDLCRQLRREYGVSLLLGPSQEQLEGAEAAVLFDPRTDCRGSGRILLYDEKEPLPPLGLPPALEEKLPDGVNRGQLLSVLREAGSIRQISVGS
;
A
#
# COMPACT_ATOMS: atom_id res chain seq x y z
N MET A 1 -15.64 -9.88 -3.61
CA MET A 1 -15.32 -9.37 -4.96
C MET A 1 -15.09 -7.87 -4.87
N ILE A 2 -14.09 -7.34 -5.57
CA ILE A 2 -13.67 -5.93 -5.45
C ILE A 2 -14.18 -5.16 -6.68
N GLY A 3 -14.66 -3.94 -6.43
CA GLY A 3 -15.09 -3.03 -7.49
C GLY A 3 -13.89 -2.29 -8.09
N MET A 4 -14.08 -1.76 -9.29
CA MET A 4 -13.13 -0.82 -9.88
C MET A 4 -13.89 0.30 -10.58
N LEU A 5 -13.49 1.55 -10.38
CA LEU A 5 -14.03 2.70 -11.08
C LEU A 5 -13.04 3.13 -12.16
N LEU A 6 -13.55 3.32 -13.38
CA LEU A 6 -12.75 3.72 -14.53
C LEU A 6 -13.36 4.96 -15.19
N TRP A 7 -12.52 5.94 -15.52
CA TRP A 7 -12.92 7.03 -16.41
C TRP A 7 -12.80 6.56 -17.86
N LYS A 8 -13.83 6.85 -18.65
CA LYS A 8 -13.82 6.55 -20.09
C LYS A 8 -14.16 7.79 -20.90
N PRO A 9 -13.45 8.09 -22.01
CA PRO A 9 -13.86 9.15 -22.91
C PRO A 9 -15.24 8.84 -23.51
N PRO A 10 -16.06 9.86 -23.82
CA PRO A 10 -17.38 9.64 -24.39
C PRO A 10 -17.28 9.07 -25.82
N GLY A 11 -17.67 7.81 -26.00
CA GLY A 11 -17.86 7.21 -27.32
C GLY A 11 -19.23 7.55 -27.93
N LYS A 12 -19.36 7.51 -29.26
CA LYS A 12 -20.65 7.67 -29.96
C LYS A 12 -21.61 6.57 -29.46
N ARG A 13 -22.75 6.98 -28.87
CA ARG A 13 -23.84 6.12 -28.33
C ARG A 13 -23.50 5.26 -27.09
N GLU A 14 -22.47 5.59 -26.33
CA GLU A 14 -22.18 4.86 -25.09
C GLU A 14 -23.03 5.32 -23.89
N LYS A 15 -23.48 4.34 -23.08
CA LYS A 15 -24.21 4.62 -21.83
C LYS A 15 -23.31 5.42 -20.88
N ALA A 16 -23.90 6.39 -20.17
CA ALA A 16 -23.18 7.26 -19.24
C ALA A 16 -22.46 6.50 -18.10
N VAL A 17 -23.00 5.36 -17.70
CA VAL A 17 -22.40 4.42 -16.75
C VAL A 17 -22.61 3.01 -17.30
N GLN A 18 -21.53 2.27 -17.48
CA GLN A 18 -21.55 0.84 -17.79
C GLN A 18 -20.91 0.07 -16.65
N VAL A 19 -21.43 -1.11 -16.35
CA VAL A 19 -20.84 -1.96 -15.32
C VAL A 19 -20.68 -3.35 -15.89
N ARG A 20 -19.47 -3.89 -15.78
CA ARG A 20 -19.10 -5.19 -16.33
C ARG A 20 -18.07 -5.87 -15.44
N GLU A 21 -18.06 -7.18 -15.50
CA GLU A 21 -17.00 -7.95 -14.89
C GLU A 21 -15.78 -7.98 -15.81
N ARG A 22 -14.57 -7.83 -15.24
CA ARG A 22 -13.30 -7.93 -15.96
C ARG A 22 -12.30 -8.70 -15.10
N SER A 23 -11.53 -9.57 -15.73
CA SER A 23 -10.38 -10.20 -15.09
C SER A 23 -9.11 -9.42 -15.40
N ILE A 24 -8.31 -9.12 -14.37
CA ILE A 24 -7.00 -8.48 -14.47
C ILE A 24 -6.02 -9.38 -13.73
N LEU A 25 -5.01 -9.90 -14.43
CA LEU A 25 -4.01 -10.84 -13.89
C LEU A 25 -4.64 -11.99 -13.07
N HIS A 26 -5.72 -12.60 -13.57
CA HIS A 26 -6.48 -13.68 -12.91
C HIS A 26 -7.30 -13.27 -11.67
N THR A 27 -7.28 -12.00 -11.28
CA THR A 27 -8.20 -11.45 -10.26
C THR A 27 -9.47 -10.91 -10.93
N ARG A 28 -10.64 -11.22 -10.38
CA ARG A 28 -11.95 -10.75 -10.90
C ARG A 28 -12.33 -9.41 -10.27
N PHE A 29 -12.56 -8.41 -11.11
CA PHE A 29 -13.03 -7.08 -10.73
C PHE A 29 -14.41 -6.82 -11.33
N PHE A 30 -15.24 -6.11 -10.58
CA PHE A 30 -16.50 -5.60 -11.09
C PHE A 30 -16.34 -4.10 -11.41
N CYS A 31 -16.08 -3.81 -12.69
CA CYS A 31 -15.70 -2.50 -13.17
C CYS A 31 -16.93 -1.66 -13.50
N ALA A 32 -17.05 -0.47 -12.93
CA ALA A 32 -17.98 0.56 -13.38
C ALA A 32 -17.23 1.65 -14.15
N GLU A 33 -17.54 1.74 -15.43
CA GLU A 33 -17.00 2.71 -16.38
C GLU A 33 -17.92 3.92 -16.42
N ILE A 34 -17.35 5.09 -16.11
CA ILE A 34 -18.07 6.36 -16.07
C ILE A 34 -17.55 7.23 -17.19
N THR A 35 -18.45 7.67 -18.07
CA THR A 35 -18.04 8.55 -19.15
C THR A 35 -17.71 9.93 -18.61
N ARG A 36 -16.51 10.43 -18.94
CA ARG A 36 -15.99 11.76 -18.58
C ARG A 36 -15.35 12.37 -19.82
N GLY A 37 -16.00 13.39 -20.38
CA GLY A 37 -15.44 14.24 -21.45
C GLY A 37 -14.94 15.59 -20.90
N PRO A 38 -14.15 16.33 -21.68
CA PRO A 38 -13.48 17.58 -21.24
C PRO A 38 -14.46 18.69 -20.83
N LYS A 39 -15.69 18.70 -21.37
CA LYS A 39 -16.74 19.68 -21.05
C LYS A 39 -17.89 19.10 -20.22
N THR A 40 -17.68 17.97 -19.54
CA THR A 40 -18.78 17.35 -18.78
C THR A 40 -19.08 18.17 -17.53
N PRO A 41 -20.33 18.64 -17.33
CA PRO A 41 -20.68 19.40 -16.14
C PRO A 41 -20.46 18.58 -14.86
N GLU A 42 -19.95 19.22 -13.81
CA GLU A 42 -19.65 18.54 -12.55
C GLU A 42 -20.89 17.85 -11.95
N VAL A 43 -22.04 18.51 -12.01
CA VAL A 43 -23.33 17.95 -11.54
C VAL A 43 -23.68 16.64 -12.25
N ALA A 44 -23.39 16.54 -13.56
CA ALA A 44 -23.62 15.33 -14.33
C ALA A 44 -22.67 14.21 -13.91
N LEU A 45 -21.39 14.53 -13.65
CA LEU A 45 -20.41 13.57 -13.12
C LEU A 45 -20.81 13.05 -11.73
N ARG A 46 -21.22 13.93 -10.82
CA ARG A 46 -21.71 13.56 -9.49
C ARG A 46 -22.88 12.57 -9.57
N ARG A 47 -23.85 12.81 -10.46
CA ARG A 47 -24.99 11.89 -10.69
C ARG A 47 -24.54 10.55 -11.28
N ARG A 48 -23.59 10.56 -12.22
CA ARG A 48 -23.04 9.33 -12.81
C ARG A 48 -22.27 8.50 -11.78
N VAL A 49 -21.45 9.14 -10.95
CA VAL A 49 -20.75 8.50 -9.82
C VAL A 49 -21.75 7.89 -8.84
N ALA A 50 -22.77 8.63 -8.40
CA ALA A 50 -23.80 8.09 -7.52
C ALA A 50 -24.53 6.88 -8.14
N SER A 51 -24.81 6.91 -9.45
CA SER A 51 -25.37 5.77 -10.16
C SER A 51 -24.41 4.58 -10.23
N ALA A 52 -23.12 4.81 -10.46
CA ALA A 52 -22.10 3.77 -10.46
C ALA A 52 -21.99 3.11 -9.07
N VAL A 53 -21.89 3.92 -8.02
CA VAL A 53 -21.86 3.48 -6.62
C VAL A 53 -23.08 2.62 -6.29
N LYS A 54 -24.29 3.06 -6.65
CA LYS A 54 -25.53 2.31 -6.44
C LYS A 54 -25.52 0.95 -7.17
N ARG A 55 -24.97 0.91 -8.40
CA ARG A 55 -24.88 -0.34 -9.17
C ARG A 55 -23.84 -1.32 -8.60
N LEU A 56 -22.69 -0.83 -8.16
CA LEU A 56 -21.68 -1.65 -7.47
C LEU A 56 -22.24 -2.22 -6.16
N ARG A 57 -22.97 -1.38 -5.41
CA ARG A 57 -23.62 -1.77 -4.15
C ARG A 57 -24.65 -2.88 -4.30
N ARG A 58 -25.45 -2.85 -5.37
CA ARG A 58 -26.41 -3.93 -5.70
C ARG A 58 -25.74 -5.28 -5.95
N GLN A 59 -24.44 -5.29 -6.21
CA GLN A 59 -23.63 -6.50 -6.42
C GLN A 59 -22.81 -6.85 -5.17
N ASN A 60 -23.23 -6.34 -4.00
CA ASN A 60 -22.62 -6.56 -2.69
C ASN A 60 -21.14 -6.14 -2.58
N ILE A 61 -20.71 -5.19 -3.41
CA ILE A 61 -19.35 -4.67 -3.36
C ILE A 61 -19.23 -3.67 -2.21
N THR A 62 -18.14 -3.80 -1.47
CA THR A 62 -17.80 -2.95 -0.30
C THR A 62 -16.54 -2.13 -0.53
N GLN A 63 -15.57 -2.67 -1.25
CA GLN A 63 -14.30 -2.02 -1.56
C GLN A 63 -14.15 -1.77 -3.06
N VAL A 64 -13.51 -0.66 -3.40
CA VAL A 64 -13.36 -0.24 -4.79
C VAL A 64 -12.00 0.42 -5.06
N VAL A 65 -11.35 0.01 -6.15
CA VAL A 65 -10.18 0.70 -6.69
C VAL A 65 -10.65 1.96 -7.42
N LEU A 66 -10.11 3.09 -7.04
CA LEU A 66 -10.48 4.40 -7.59
C LEU A 66 -9.62 4.78 -8.79
N PRO A 67 -10.12 5.68 -9.66
CA PRO A 67 -9.26 6.41 -10.57
C PRO A 67 -8.22 7.23 -9.79
N GLU A 68 -7.14 7.60 -10.46
CA GLU A 68 -6.20 8.59 -9.92
C GLU A 68 -6.92 9.92 -9.61
N ASP A 69 -6.53 10.55 -8.51
CA ASP A 69 -7.06 11.83 -8.01
C ASP A 69 -8.60 11.93 -7.97
N PHE A 70 -9.26 10.84 -7.54
CA PHE A 70 -10.72 10.78 -7.53
C PHE A 70 -11.36 11.79 -6.55
N PRO A 71 -12.14 12.78 -7.03
CA PRO A 71 -12.59 13.90 -6.20
C PRO A 71 -13.91 13.64 -5.44
N TYR A 72 -14.59 12.51 -5.67
CA TYR A 72 -15.95 12.26 -5.17
C TYR A 72 -16.00 11.26 -4.01
N LEU A 73 -15.01 11.30 -3.11
CA LEU A 73 -14.91 10.38 -1.97
C LEU A 73 -16.16 10.42 -1.07
N ASP A 74 -16.73 11.60 -0.83
CA ASP A 74 -17.95 11.73 0.00
C ASP A 74 -19.14 10.96 -0.57
N GLN A 75 -19.30 10.94 -1.89
CA GLN A 75 -20.40 10.23 -2.55
C GLN A 75 -20.22 8.72 -2.45
N LEU A 76 -18.96 8.28 -2.49
CA LEU A 76 -18.56 6.90 -2.35
C LEU A 76 -18.89 6.40 -0.93
N THR A 77 -18.48 7.16 0.08
CA THR A 77 -18.76 6.90 1.49
C THR A 77 -20.25 6.93 1.81
N LYS A 78 -21.01 7.89 1.26
CA LYS A 78 -22.48 7.96 1.42
C LYS A 78 -23.20 6.75 0.80
N GLY A 79 -22.69 6.20 -0.29
CA GLY A 79 -23.16 4.92 -0.83
C GLY A 79 -22.61 3.69 -0.10
N GLY A 80 -21.78 3.91 0.93
CA GLY A 80 -21.14 2.91 1.78
C GLY A 80 -20.00 2.11 1.13
N LEU A 81 -19.59 2.47 -0.09
CA LEU A 81 -18.35 1.93 -0.63
C LEU A 81 -17.17 2.55 0.11
N ARG A 82 -16.05 1.84 0.12
CA ARG A 82 -14.79 2.32 0.68
C ARG A 82 -13.70 2.16 -0.37
N PRO A 83 -12.74 3.10 -0.46
CA PRO A 83 -11.54 2.87 -1.25
C PRO A 83 -10.84 1.60 -0.76
N VAL A 84 -10.19 0.88 -1.67
CA VAL A 84 -9.27 -0.20 -1.27
C VAL A 84 -8.15 0.42 -0.42
N SER A 85 -7.78 -0.26 0.66
CA SER A 85 -6.65 0.15 1.48
C SER A 85 -5.34 -0.30 0.83
N THR A 86 -4.38 0.63 0.81
CA THR A 86 -2.97 0.43 0.51
C THR A 86 -2.16 -0.04 1.72
N LEU A 87 -2.75 -0.06 2.92
CA LEU A 87 -2.07 -0.48 4.15
C LEU A 87 -1.38 -1.86 4.03
N PRO A 88 -2.05 -2.92 3.51
CA PRO A 88 -1.41 -4.22 3.35
C PRO A 88 -0.21 -4.16 2.39
N LEU A 89 -0.31 -3.35 1.33
CA LEU A 89 0.79 -3.14 0.39
C LEU A 89 1.96 -2.41 1.03
N ARG A 90 1.72 -1.34 1.79
CA ARG A 90 2.79 -0.59 2.50
C ARG A 90 3.59 -1.51 3.40
N ARG A 91 2.87 -2.29 4.22
CA ARG A 91 3.47 -3.26 5.14
C ARG A 91 4.14 -4.40 4.39
N ALA A 92 3.61 -4.79 3.23
CA ALA A 92 4.21 -5.79 2.35
C ALA A 92 5.61 -5.40 1.83
N ILE A 93 5.77 -4.14 1.42
CA ILE A 93 6.98 -3.65 0.77
C ILE A 93 7.96 -2.97 1.75
N ALA A 94 7.67 -2.98 3.05
CA ALA A 94 8.37 -2.19 4.05
C ALA A 94 9.90 -2.35 4.02
N ALA A 95 10.42 -3.57 3.91
CA ALA A 95 11.86 -3.82 3.87
C ALA A 95 12.51 -3.30 2.58
N ASP A 96 11.83 -3.43 1.44
CA ASP A 96 12.29 -2.87 0.15
C ASP A 96 12.21 -1.33 0.15
N TRP A 97 11.20 -0.78 0.82
CA TRP A 97 11.06 0.67 1.02
C TRP A 97 12.19 1.23 1.88
N VAL A 98 12.57 0.57 2.98
CA VAL A 98 13.77 0.95 3.77
C VAL A 98 15.01 0.99 2.89
N ARG A 99 15.25 -0.07 2.12
CA ARG A 99 16.40 -0.14 1.21
C ARG A 99 16.39 1.03 0.21
N TRP A 100 15.26 1.27 -0.43
CA TRP A 100 15.11 2.37 -1.39
C TRP A 100 15.37 3.74 -0.74
N SER A 101 14.77 4.00 0.43
CA SER A 101 14.91 5.27 1.15
C SER A 101 16.36 5.53 1.59
N LEU A 102 17.08 4.48 2.03
CA LEU A 102 18.51 4.61 2.37
C LEU A 102 19.36 4.94 1.13
N LEU A 103 19.11 4.25 0.01
CA LEU A 103 19.84 4.47 -1.25
C LEU A 103 19.58 5.87 -1.82
N GLU A 104 18.33 6.34 -1.80
CA GLU A 104 17.96 7.70 -2.23
C GLU A 104 18.74 8.77 -1.44
N ARG A 105 19.01 8.48 -0.16
CA ARG A 105 19.77 9.37 0.74
C ARG A 105 21.28 9.12 0.73
N GLY A 106 21.79 8.22 -0.11
CA GLY A 106 23.21 7.89 -0.20
C GLY A 106 23.78 7.15 1.02
N ILE A 107 22.92 6.55 1.86
CA ILE A 107 23.33 5.84 3.08
C ILE A 107 23.62 4.38 2.73
N PRO A 108 24.82 3.86 3.06
CA PRO A 108 25.15 2.45 2.84
C PRO A 108 24.20 1.51 3.60
N THR A 109 23.53 0.61 2.88
CA THR A 109 22.51 -0.27 3.45
C THR A 109 23.06 -1.24 4.50
N ALA A 110 24.27 -1.78 4.29
CA ALA A 110 24.87 -2.78 5.18
C ALA A 110 25.21 -2.22 6.58
N GLY A 111 25.58 -0.94 6.66
CA GLY A 111 25.97 -0.26 7.90
C GLY A 111 24.85 0.51 8.59
N ALA A 112 23.73 0.74 7.89
CA ALA A 112 22.60 1.49 8.43
C ALA A 112 21.93 0.76 9.59
N ARG A 113 21.62 1.51 10.65
CA ARG A 113 20.74 1.14 11.75
C ARG A 113 19.30 1.39 11.32
N VAL A 114 18.50 0.34 11.36
CA VAL A 114 17.10 0.39 10.97
C VAL A 114 16.23 0.09 12.19
N ALA A 115 15.32 0.99 12.51
CA ALA A 115 14.33 0.78 13.56
C ALA A 115 13.01 0.25 12.98
N VAL A 116 12.41 -0.70 13.68
CA VAL A 116 11.04 -1.18 13.44
C VAL A 116 10.24 -0.96 14.70
N CYS A 117 9.14 -0.24 14.56
CA CYS A 117 8.35 0.27 15.65
C CYS A 117 6.90 -0.16 15.47
N ALA A 118 6.35 -0.90 16.43
CA ALA A 118 4.96 -1.37 16.37
C ALA A 118 4.33 -1.43 17.77
N ALA A 119 3.00 -1.36 17.83
CA ALA A 119 2.25 -1.48 19.07
C ALA A 119 2.05 -2.94 19.52
N SER A 120 2.18 -3.89 18.60
CA SER A 120 2.04 -5.33 18.88
C SER A 120 2.81 -6.17 17.88
N LEU A 121 3.15 -7.40 18.26
CA LEU A 121 3.78 -8.35 17.36
C LEU A 121 2.72 -8.99 16.45
N THR A 122 2.70 -8.57 15.19
CA THR A 122 1.84 -9.16 14.13
C THR A 122 2.66 -9.94 13.13
N GLY A 123 2.01 -10.78 12.32
CA GLY A 123 2.70 -11.51 11.24
C GLY A 123 3.40 -10.59 10.23
N GLU A 124 2.87 -9.38 10.00
CA GLU A 124 3.50 -8.38 9.14
C GLU A 124 4.77 -7.81 9.78
N VAL A 125 4.74 -7.51 11.08
CA VAL A 125 5.92 -7.06 11.84
C VAL A 125 6.98 -8.15 11.86
N VAL A 126 6.62 -9.40 12.17
CA VAL A 126 7.53 -10.55 12.14
C VAL A 126 8.20 -10.66 10.77
N ARG A 127 7.42 -10.61 9.69
CA ARG A 127 7.94 -10.69 8.31
C ARG A 127 8.92 -9.55 8.01
N THR A 128 8.54 -8.31 8.31
CA THR A 128 9.37 -7.13 8.06
C THR A 128 10.66 -7.14 8.87
N VAL A 129 10.59 -7.48 10.17
CA VAL A 129 11.80 -7.62 11.01
C VAL A 129 12.70 -8.70 10.45
N THR A 130 12.15 -9.87 10.10
CA THR A 130 12.91 -10.98 9.52
C THR A 130 13.61 -10.57 8.22
N GLU A 131 12.89 -9.93 7.29
CA GLU A 131 13.48 -9.43 6.04
C GLU A 131 14.59 -8.39 6.29
N LEU A 132 14.42 -7.50 7.28
CA LEU A 132 15.40 -6.46 7.59
C LEU A 132 16.64 -7.02 8.28
N VAL A 133 16.52 -7.93 9.25
CA VAL A 133 17.69 -8.49 9.95
C VAL A 133 18.59 -9.33 9.04
N LEU A 134 18.03 -9.89 7.97
CA LEU A 134 18.79 -10.62 6.96
C LEU A 134 19.54 -9.70 5.99
N ARG A 135 19.19 -8.42 5.92
CA ARG A 135 19.75 -7.42 4.98
C ARG A 135 20.60 -6.36 5.65
N HIS A 136 20.37 -6.10 6.93
CA HIS A 136 21.01 -5.04 7.72
C HIS A 136 21.71 -5.62 8.93
N ARG A 137 22.91 -5.08 9.24
CA ARG A 137 23.69 -5.54 10.39
C ARG A 137 23.12 -5.07 11.74
N TYR A 138 22.41 -3.95 11.75
CA TYR A 138 21.92 -3.31 12.98
C TYR A 138 20.42 -3.04 12.85
N VAL A 139 19.61 -3.89 13.46
CA VAL A 139 18.15 -3.68 13.52
C VAL A 139 17.73 -3.44 14.97
N LEU A 140 16.91 -2.43 15.17
CA LEU A 140 16.26 -2.10 16.43
C LEU A 140 14.79 -2.48 16.31
N LEU A 141 14.29 -3.28 17.23
CA LEU A 141 12.88 -3.64 17.32
C LEU A 141 12.31 -3.01 18.58
N ASP A 142 11.40 -2.07 18.40
CA ASP A 142 10.67 -1.46 19.48
C ASP A 142 9.22 -1.93 19.52
N LEU A 143 8.93 -2.69 20.57
CA LEU A 143 7.64 -3.31 20.88
C LEU A 143 7.41 -3.19 22.39
N PRO A 144 6.17 -2.91 22.82
CA PRO A 144 5.86 -2.84 24.26
C PRO A 144 5.95 -4.21 24.96
N TYR A 145 5.68 -5.30 24.25
CA TYR A 145 5.77 -6.67 24.77
C TYR A 145 5.84 -7.70 23.62
N GLY A 146 6.36 -8.89 23.93
CA GLY A 146 6.25 -10.09 23.07
C GLY A 146 7.31 -10.21 21.97
N GLY A 147 8.34 -9.36 21.96
CA GLY A 147 9.43 -9.41 20.99
C GLY A 147 10.55 -10.40 21.35
N GLU A 148 10.59 -10.91 22.58
CA GLU A 148 11.68 -11.68 23.15
C GLU A 148 11.89 -13.02 22.42
N ASP A 149 10.79 -13.74 22.17
CA ASP A 149 10.82 -15.05 21.52
C ASP A 149 11.25 -14.93 20.06
N LEU A 150 10.72 -13.94 19.34
CA LEU A 150 11.16 -13.63 17.98
C LEU A 150 12.65 -13.30 17.95
N CYS A 151 13.12 -12.42 18.85
CA CYS A 151 14.53 -12.06 18.91
C CYS A 151 15.42 -13.27 19.20
N ARG A 152 14.99 -14.14 20.13
CA ARG A 152 15.73 -15.37 20.47
C ARG A 152 15.77 -16.32 19.28
N GLN A 153 14.66 -16.48 18.57
CA GLN A 153 14.58 -17.32 17.38
C GLN A 153 15.53 -16.81 16.29
N LEU A 154 15.42 -15.52 15.91
CA LEU A 154 16.22 -14.95 14.83
C LEU A 154 17.73 -15.01 15.12
N ARG A 155 18.13 -14.75 16.37
CA ARG A 155 19.54 -14.88 16.79
C ARG A 155 20.05 -16.31 16.67
N ARG A 156 19.23 -17.32 17.02
CA ARG A 156 19.60 -18.74 16.93
C ARG A 156 19.65 -19.25 15.50
N GLU A 157 18.68 -18.85 14.69
CA GLU A 157 18.48 -19.38 13.34
C GLU A 157 19.42 -18.71 12.32
N TYR A 158 19.65 -17.41 12.47
CA TYR A 158 20.38 -16.60 11.47
C TYR A 158 21.64 -15.92 12.00
N GLY A 159 21.94 -16.00 13.31
CA GLY A 159 23.13 -15.37 13.90
C GLY A 159 23.14 -13.83 13.84
N VAL A 160 21.96 -13.20 13.77
CA VAL A 160 21.81 -11.75 13.55
C VAL A 160 21.95 -10.93 14.83
N SER A 161 22.32 -9.65 14.69
CA SER A 161 22.34 -8.67 15.77
C SER A 161 21.08 -7.80 15.74
N LEU A 162 20.12 -8.14 16.61
CA LEU A 162 18.85 -7.43 16.80
C LEU A 162 18.78 -6.90 18.24
N LEU A 163 18.43 -5.63 18.42
CA LEU A 163 18.18 -5.03 19.74
C LEU A 163 16.68 -4.91 19.98
N LEU A 164 16.19 -5.44 21.10
CA LEU A 164 14.79 -5.29 21.53
C LEU A 164 14.71 -4.16 22.58
N GLY A 165 13.70 -3.30 22.48
CA GLY A 165 13.48 -2.20 23.42
C GLY A 165 14.61 -1.17 23.41
N PRO A 166 14.94 -0.58 22.25
CA PRO A 166 15.98 0.45 22.15
C PRO A 166 15.65 1.68 23.01
N SER A 167 16.68 2.36 23.52
CA SER A 167 16.50 3.67 24.17
C SER A 167 16.07 4.73 23.14
N GLN A 168 15.54 5.85 23.62
CA GLN A 168 15.16 6.96 22.76
C GLN A 168 16.34 7.48 21.92
N GLU A 169 17.53 7.61 22.51
CA GLU A 169 18.75 8.01 21.79
C GLU A 169 19.11 7.03 20.67
N GLN A 170 18.92 5.73 20.89
CA GLN A 170 19.17 4.70 19.87
C GLN A 170 18.15 4.77 18.73
N LEU A 171 16.88 5.06 19.04
CA LEU A 171 15.83 5.26 18.04
C LEU A 171 16.06 6.53 17.21
N GLU A 172 16.48 7.63 17.85
CA GLU A 172 16.80 8.88 17.16
C GLU A 172 18.04 8.75 16.27
N GLY A 173 19.00 7.91 16.68
CA GLY A 173 20.19 7.58 15.90
C GLY A 173 19.96 6.58 14.75
N ALA A 174 18.74 6.07 14.56
CA ALA A 174 18.43 5.19 13.43
C ALA A 174 18.42 5.98 12.11
N GLU A 175 19.12 5.47 11.10
CA GLU A 175 19.14 6.10 9.77
C GLU A 175 17.83 5.89 9.01
N ALA A 176 17.04 4.87 9.34
CA ALA A 176 15.68 4.67 8.85
C ALA A 176 14.78 4.07 9.95
N ALA A 177 13.51 4.48 10.00
CA ALA A 177 12.54 4.00 10.98
C ALA A 177 11.22 3.62 10.32
N VAL A 178 10.83 2.35 10.47
CA VAL A 178 9.57 1.78 9.97
C VAL A 178 8.52 1.82 11.07
N LEU A 179 7.48 2.62 10.88
CA LEU A 179 6.42 2.81 11.89
C LEU A 179 5.15 2.10 11.44
N PHE A 180 4.78 1.02 12.15
CA PHE A 180 3.52 0.27 11.93
C PHE A 180 2.30 0.95 12.54
N ASP A 181 2.53 1.83 13.52
CA ASP A 181 1.53 2.52 14.31
C ASP A 181 1.98 3.97 14.61
N PRO A 182 1.03 4.91 14.85
CA PRO A 182 1.35 6.30 15.16
C PRO A 182 2.22 6.45 16.42
N ARG A 183 3.25 7.32 16.32
CA ARG A 183 4.14 7.64 17.44
C ARG A 183 4.74 9.04 17.38
N THR A 184 4.99 9.62 18.55
CA THR A 184 5.45 11.01 18.75
C THR A 184 6.92 11.11 19.22
N ASP A 185 7.44 10.02 19.79
CA ASP A 185 8.78 9.79 20.33
C ASP A 185 9.82 9.43 19.25
N CYS A 186 9.40 8.83 18.13
CA CYS A 186 10.28 8.51 17.02
C CYS A 186 10.51 9.73 16.10
N ARG A 187 11.59 10.49 16.37
CA ARG A 187 12.00 11.67 15.58
C ARG A 187 13.17 11.42 14.62
N GLY A 188 13.61 10.17 14.48
CA GLY A 188 14.73 9.79 13.61
C GLY A 188 14.56 10.19 12.15
N SER A 189 15.66 10.16 11.40
CA SER A 189 15.66 10.48 9.97
C SER A 189 15.08 9.31 9.15
N GLY A 190 14.48 9.59 7.98
CA GLY A 190 13.99 8.53 7.08
C GLY A 190 12.83 7.72 7.64
N ARG A 191 11.82 8.40 8.17
CA ARG A 191 10.61 7.76 8.72
C ARG A 191 9.73 7.24 7.59
N ILE A 192 9.37 5.97 7.67
CA ILE A 192 8.44 5.30 6.77
C ILE A 192 7.17 5.01 7.57
N LEU A 193 6.13 5.83 7.36
CA LEU A 193 4.86 5.71 8.07
C LEU A 193 3.99 4.67 7.35
N LEU A 194 4.06 3.42 7.79
CA LEU A 194 3.27 2.35 7.17
C LEU A 194 1.78 2.48 7.48
N TYR A 195 1.42 3.11 8.61
CA TYR A 195 0.03 3.32 9.01
C TYR A 195 -0.67 4.48 8.29
N ASP A 196 0.09 5.42 7.72
CA ASP A 196 -0.48 6.61 7.08
C ASP A 196 -0.66 6.39 5.58
N GLU A 197 -1.91 6.18 5.17
CA GLU A 197 -2.26 6.01 3.76
C GLU A 197 -2.20 7.30 2.94
N LYS A 198 -2.03 8.46 3.59
CA LYS A 198 -1.86 9.76 2.93
C LYS A 198 -0.43 9.99 2.44
N GLU A 199 0.56 9.36 3.08
CA GLU A 199 1.95 9.42 2.63
C GLU A 199 2.08 8.80 1.23
N PRO A 200 2.80 9.42 0.28
CA PRO A 200 2.98 8.83 -1.03
C PRO A 200 3.70 7.49 -0.92
N LEU A 201 3.26 6.51 -1.72
CA LEU A 201 4.01 5.27 -1.90
C LEU A 201 5.32 5.56 -2.64
N PRO A 202 6.39 4.77 -2.40
CA PRO A 202 7.59 4.88 -3.21
C PRO A 202 7.28 4.42 -4.64
N PRO A 203 8.16 4.70 -5.62
CA PRO A 203 7.98 4.18 -6.98
C PRO A 203 7.84 2.66 -6.97
N LEU A 204 6.74 2.14 -7.56
CA LEU A 204 6.45 0.70 -7.60
C LEU A 204 6.53 0.18 -9.03
N GLY A 205 7.39 -0.80 -9.28
CA GLY A 205 7.56 -1.46 -10.56
C GLY A 205 7.05 -2.90 -10.56
N LEU A 206 6.50 -3.35 -11.69
CA LEU A 206 6.29 -4.76 -11.99
C LEU A 206 7.15 -5.17 -13.20
N PRO A 207 7.38 -6.48 -13.40
CA PRO A 207 7.92 -6.99 -14.66
C PRO A 207 7.08 -6.51 -15.86
N PRO A 208 7.69 -6.15 -17.01
CA PRO A 208 6.98 -5.57 -18.16
C PRO A 208 5.76 -6.36 -18.63
N ALA A 209 5.86 -7.70 -18.64
CA ALA A 209 4.78 -8.60 -19.04
C ALA A 209 3.51 -8.53 -18.17
N LEU A 210 3.63 -8.05 -16.92
CA LEU A 210 2.51 -7.81 -16.03
C LEU A 210 2.01 -6.37 -16.15
N GLU A 211 2.92 -5.42 -16.35
CA GLU A 211 2.64 -3.99 -16.46
C GLU A 211 1.70 -3.69 -17.63
N GLU A 212 1.94 -4.28 -18.80
CA GLU A 212 1.11 -4.12 -20.01
C GLU A 212 -0.35 -4.61 -19.84
N LYS A 213 -0.61 -5.44 -18.83
CA LYS A 213 -1.94 -6.00 -18.55
C LYS A 213 -2.75 -5.17 -17.56
N LEU A 214 -2.14 -4.16 -16.94
CA LEU A 214 -2.81 -3.30 -15.99
C LEU A 214 -3.64 -2.24 -16.72
N PRO A 215 -4.83 -1.87 -16.19
CA PRO A 215 -5.57 -0.73 -16.70
C PRO A 215 -4.89 0.60 -16.33
N ASP A 216 -4.93 1.56 -17.25
CA ASP A 216 -4.44 2.91 -17.01
C ASP A 216 -5.43 3.78 -16.23
N GLY A 217 -4.92 4.84 -15.59
CA GLY A 217 -5.73 5.89 -14.95
C GLY A 217 -6.44 5.46 -13.66
N VAL A 218 -6.02 4.34 -13.06
CA VAL A 218 -6.43 3.88 -11.74
C VAL A 218 -5.34 4.11 -10.71
N ASN A 219 -5.74 4.29 -9.46
CA ASN A 219 -4.79 4.40 -8.35
C ASN A 219 -3.94 3.13 -8.27
N ARG A 220 -2.67 3.26 -8.65
CA ARG A 220 -1.72 2.16 -8.73
C ARG A 220 -1.55 1.44 -7.40
N GLY A 221 -1.38 2.18 -6.31
CA GLY A 221 -1.22 1.61 -4.98
C GLY A 221 -2.39 0.72 -4.57
N GLN A 222 -3.63 1.18 -4.80
CA GLN A 222 -4.83 0.40 -4.53
C GLN A 222 -4.90 -0.86 -5.39
N LEU A 223 -4.64 -0.74 -6.69
CA LEU A 223 -4.66 -1.87 -7.61
C LEU A 223 -3.63 -2.95 -7.21
N LEU A 224 -2.39 -2.55 -6.97
CA LEU A 224 -1.33 -3.47 -6.56
C LEU A 224 -1.61 -4.11 -5.20
N SER A 225 -2.23 -3.38 -4.27
CA SER A 225 -2.69 -3.93 -3.00
C SER A 225 -3.63 -5.12 -3.21
N VAL A 226 -4.68 -4.93 -4.04
CA VAL A 226 -5.63 -6.01 -4.36
C VAL A 226 -4.95 -7.19 -5.03
N LEU A 227 -4.16 -6.94 -6.07
CA LEU A 227 -3.54 -8.00 -6.86
C LEU A 227 -2.58 -8.84 -6.01
N ARG A 228 -1.88 -8.20 -5.06
CA ARG A 228 -0.99 -8.89 -4.15
C ARG A 228 -1.76 -9.71 -3.12
N GLU A 229 -2.79 -9.15 -2.50
CA GLU A 229 -3.64 -9.88 -1.54
C GLU A 229 -4.34 -11.07 -2.22
N ALA A 230 -4.73 -10.93 -3.49
CA ALA A 230 -5.28 -12.02 -4.29
C ALA A 230 -4.23 -13.05 -4.75
N GLY A 231 -2.95 -12.85 -4.44
CA GLY A 231 -1.85 -13.74 -4.83
C GLY A 231 -1.50 -13.72 -6.33
N SER A 232 -2.06 -12.76 -7.08
CA SER A 232 -1.84 -12.61 -8.53
C SER A 232 -0.48 -12.00 -8.85
N ILE A 233 0.07 -11.22 -7.92
CA ILE A 233 1.44 -10.72 -7.97
C ILE A 233 2.16 -11.07 -6.67
N ARG A 234 3.41 -11.51 -6.77
CA ARG A 234 4.25 -11.89 -5.61
C ARG A 234 5.41 -10.93 -5.39
N GLN A 235 6.00 -10.44 -6.47
CA GLN A 235 7.14 -9.52 -6.45
C GLN A 235 6.70 -8.16 -6.98
N ILE A 236 7.04 -7.12 -6.23
CA ILE A 236 6.86 -5.72 -6.58
C ILE A 236 8.21 -5.07 -6.31
N SER A 237 8.80 -4.45 -7.32
CA SER A 237 10.06 -3.71 -7.15
C SER A 237 9.75 -2.34 -6.53
N VAL A 238 10.55 -1.94 -5.56
CA VAL A 238 10.51 -0.57 -5.00
C VAL A 238 11.70 0.21 -5.51
N GLY A 239 11.42 1.34 -6.16
CA GLY A 239 12.40 2.14 -6.90
C GLY A 239 12.49 1.78 -8.39
N SER A 240 13.32 2.54 -9.10
CA SER A 240 13.70 2.32 -10.52
C SER A 240 14.84 1.32 -10.65
#